data_AF-A0A4S5CLW7-F1
#
_entry.id   AF-A0A4S5CLW7-F1
#
_cell.length_a   1.000
_cell.length_b   1.000
_cell.length_c   1.000
_cell.angle_alpha   90.00
_cell.angle_beta   90.00
_cell.angle_gamma   90.00
#
_symmetry.space_group_name_H-M   'P 1'
#
loop_
_entity.id
_entity.type
_entity.pdbx_description
1 polymer ?
#
loop_
_entity_poly.entity_id
_entity_poly.type
_entity_poly.pdbx_seq_one_letter_code
_entity_poly.pdbx_strand_id
1 'polypeptide(L)'
;MNFATPFTGKPAKPHLSGLFLLDPTVLMKLSGHPMQAMLREALGEARAKRLERALRDNTESPELLDALLDALPDWPIEITAQLRRAAAGDKAAADILAEQGPWETFYAVRTEPLTYSNEYRLALERASRPAEAAFRRGDYGVCAQLLGVNPVLKSLVWDDAVQALTRVKDDEDILAFQFIVAMEVELSCLAALDVQLGVSDQVKEPIFSALLQDPEHPNRNPPALFFQWLRQATGLSTLAEIEARLSLVGTPVHLVTLKNWSRGQQIPIFAWLRLLVALCPNEADRQWAEWLYWATKLLNLLGHYSTRFVKLTQRQFAEATHPAAEQHEPLWLRFPHRYSTFGDWARGRYPHWFTYHRARITDA
;
A
#
# COMPACT_ATOMS: atom_id res chain seq x y z
N MET A 1 8.03 -18.05 -5.16
CA MET A 1 8.73 -16.84 -4.68
C MET A 1 8.49 -16.65 -3.19
N ASN A 2 9.50 -16.22 -2.42
CA ASN A 2 9.38 -15.87 -1.00
C ASN A 2 9.48 -14.36 -0.84
N PHE A 3 8.55 -13.75 -0.11
CA PHE A 3 8.56 -12.30 0.18
C PHE A 3 9.02 -12.05 1.61
N ALA A 4 9.76 -10.96 1.82
CA ALA A 4 10.17 -10.55 3.15
C ALA A 4 8.94 -10.16 3.98
N THR A 5 8.97 -10.35 5.30
CA THR A 5 7.89 -9.88 6.16
C THR A 5 7.87 -8.34 6.13
N PRO A 6 6.76 -7.71 5.71
CA PRO A 6 6.70 -6.26 5.50
C PRO A 6 6.70 -5.47 6.81
N PHE A 7 6.34 -6.11 7.92
CA PHE A 7 6.27 -5.50 9.25
C PHE A 7 7.02 -6.33 10.28
N THR A 8 7.51 -5.70 11.33
CA THR A 8 8.05 -6.40 12.50
C THR A 8 6.93 -7.10 13.28
N GLY A 9 7.25 -8.25 13.88
CA GLY A 9 6.31 -9.03 14.70
C GLY A 9 5.48 -10.04 13.91
N LYS A 10 4.37 -10.49 14.52
CA LYS A 10 3.46 -11.47 13.90
C LYS A 10 2.75 -10.82 12.70
N PRO A 11 2.71 -11.47 11.53
CA PRO A 11 1.96 -10.94 10.38
C PRO A 11 0.47 -10.81 10.72
N ALA A 12 -0.07 -9.60 10.56
CA ALA A 12 -1.48 -9.27 10.72
C ALA A 12 -2.04 -8.80 9.38
N LYS A 13 -3.31 -9.07 9.08
CA LYS A 13 -3.94 -8.61 7.83
C LYS A 13 -3.82 -7.07 7.73
N PRO A 14 -3.41 -6.51 6.57
CA PRO A 14 -3.40 -5.07 6.40
C PRO A 14 -4.84 -4.55 6.50
N HIS A 15 -5.02 -3.40 7.17
CA HIS A 15 -6.33 -2.76 7.25
C HIS A 15 -6.65 -2.07 5.92
N LEU A 16 -7.90 -2.16 5.52
CA LEU A 16 -8.43 -1.46 4.36
C LEU A 16 -9.26 -0.26 4.83
N SER A 17 -9.13 0.87 4.14
CA SER A 17 -10.09 1.97 4.22
C SER A 17 -11.16 1.78 3.14
N GLY A 18 -12.41 1.98 3.54
CA GLY A 18 -13.56 1.72 2.69
C GLY A 18 -13.61 0.27 2.19
N LEU A 19 -13.79 0.09 0.88
CA LEU A 19 -13.89 -1.25 0.26
C LEU A 19 -12.56 -1.92 -0.04
N PHE A 20 -11.58 -1.19 -0.58
CA PHE A 20 -10.39 -1.78 -1.20
C PHE A 20 -9.14 -0.90 -1.15
N LEU A 21 -9.15 0.28 -0.51
CA LEU A 21 -7.93 1.07 -0.36
C LEU A 21 -7.15 0.54 0.85
N LEU A 22 -5.81 0.52 0.80
CA LEU A 22 -5.06 0.35 2.05
C LEU A 22 -5.34 1.55 2.95
N ASP A 23 -5.55 1.30 4.24
CA ASP A 23 -5.71 2.37 5.20
C ASP A 23 -4.40 3.21 5.29
N PRO A 24 -4.47 4.56 5.43
CA PRO A 24 -3.27 5.40 5.52
C PRO A 24 -2.27 4.92 6.59
N THR A 25 -2.76 4.36 7.70
CA THR A 25 -1.89 3.83 8.77
C THR A 25 -1.02 2.66 8.32
N VAL A 26 -1.44 1.89 7.30
CA VAL A 26 -0.65 0.82 6.70
C VAL A 26 0.55 1.41 5.96
N LEU A 27 0.34 2.47 5.17
CA LEU A 27 1.43 3.13 4.47
C LEU A 27 2.37 3.86 5.44
N MET A 28 1.83 4.54 6.46
CA MET A 28 2.66 5.14 7.52
C MET A 28 3.53 4.11 8.23
N LYS A 29 2.98 2.92 8.52
CA LYS A 29 3.74 1.81 9.12
C LYS A 29 4.82 1.28 8.17
N LEU A 30 4.54 1.13 6.88
CA LEU A 30 5.56 0.82 5.87
C LEU A 30 6.65 1.89 5.85
N SER A 31 6.28 3.14 6.11
CA SER A 31 7.18 4.28 6.22
C SER A 31 8.01 4.35 7.48
N GLY A 32 7.82 3.42 8.42
CA GLY A 32 8.55 3.44 9.69
C GLY A 32 7.99 4.47 10.67
N HIS A 33 6.82 5.03 10.39
CA HIS A 33 6.09 5.97 11.23
C HIS A 33 4.76 5.37 11.68
N PRO A 34 4.74 4.24 12.43
CA PRO A 34 3.48 3.64 12.84
C PRO A 34 2.69 4.60 13.73
N MET A 35 1.40 4.81 13.42
CA MET A 35 0.50 5.71 14.14
C MET A 35 0.55 5.51 15.66
N GLN A 36 0.62 4.26 16.12
CA GLN A 36 0.73 3.94 17.54
C GLN A 36 2.00 4.50 18.20
N ALA A 37 3.14 4.50 17.51
CA ALA A 37 4.36 5.10 18.05
C ALA A 37 4.22 6.62 18.14
N MET A 38 3.65 7.25 17.10
CA MET A 38 3.40 8.69 17.07
C MET A 38 2.43 9.12 18.18
N LEU A 39 1.35 8.38 18.41
CA LEU A 39 0.40 8.65 19.50
C LEU A 39 1.04 8.49 20.88
N ARG A 40 1.91 7.49 21.07
CA ARG A 40 2.64 7.32 22.34
C ARG A 40 3.64 8.43 22.60
N GLU A 41 4.29 8.92 21.55
CA GLU A 41 5.18 10.08 21.63
C GLU A 41 4.41 11.35 21.98
N ALA A 42 3.26 11.56 21.34
CA ALA A 42 2.43 12.76 21.54
C ALA A 42 1.69 12.79 22.89
N LEU A 43 1.10 11.66 23.33
CA LEU A 43 0.21 11.61 24.50
C LEU A 43 0.83 10.95 25.73
N GLY A 44 1.96 10.29 25.57
CA GLY A 44 2.50 9.35 26.56
C GLY A 44 1.80 7.98 26.50
N GLU A 45 2.52 6.94 26.93
CA GLU A 45 2.12 5.54 26.75
C GLU A 45 0.77 5.19 27.41
N ALA A 46 0.51 5.70 28.62
CA ALA A 46 -0.70 5.41 29.37
C ALA A 46 -1.96 6.00 28.70
N ARG A 47 -1.91 7.27 28.26
CA ARG A 47 -3.03 7.94 27.59
C ARG A 47 -3.26 7.36 26.20
N ALA A 48 -2.20 7.10 25.44
CA ALA A 48 -2.32 6.44 24.13
C ALA A 48 -3.02 5.07 24.24
N LYS A 49 -2.66 4.23 25.22
CA LYS A 49 -3.34 2.94 25.46
C LYS A 49 -4.81 3.11 25.90
N ARG A 50 -5.12 4.13 26.70
CA ARG A 50 -6.51 4.46 27.09
C ARG A 50 -7.32 4.88 25.86
N LEU A 51 -6.77 5.72 25.00
CA LEU A 51 -7.41 6.19 23.76
C LEU A 51 -7.67 5.03 22.80
N GLU A 52 -6.67 4.16 22.57
CA GLU A 52 -6.83 2.97 21.73
C GLU A 52 -7.96 2.05 22.25
N ARG A 53 -8.04 1.87 23.57
CA ARG A 53 -9.11 1.08 24.19
C ARG A 53 -10.47 1.75 24.02
N ALA A 54 -10.55 3.06 24.23
CA ALA A 54 -11.78 3.82 24.06
C ALA A 54 -12.32 3.74 22.62
N LEU A 55 -11.44 3.93 21.63
CA LEU A 55 -11.78 3.79 20.21
C LEU A 55 -12.27 2.39 19.86
N ARG A 56 -11.59 1.35 20.36
CA ARG A 56 -11.96 -0.04 20.10
C ARG A 56 -13.31 -0.40 20.72
N ASP A 57 -13.54 0.08 21.94
CA ASP A 57 -14.75 -0.23 22.69
C ASP A 57 -15.89 0.77 22.35
N ASN A 58 -15.67 1.66 21.37
CA ASN A 58 -16.56 2.74 20.93
C ASN A 58 -17.13 3.56 22.09
N THR A 59 -16.26 3.92 23.03
CA THR A 59 -16.59 4.69 24.24
C THR A 59 -16.10 6.12 24.11
N GLU A 60 -17.00 7.06 24.36
CA GLU A 60 -16.66 8.48 24.37
C GLU A 60 -15.84 8.84 25.62
N SER A 61 -14.75 9.56 25.43
CA SER A 61 -13.93 10.07 26.52
C SER A 61 -13.44 11.48 26.19
N PRO A 62 -14.18 12.52 26.63
CA PRO A 62 -13.83 13.91 26.37
C PRO A 62 -12.39 14.25 26.82
N GLU A 63 -11.98 13.78 27.99
CA GLU A 63 -10.60 13.94 28.50
C GLU A 63 -9.52 13.47 27.51
N LEU A 64 -9.75 12.34 26.84
CA LEU A 64 -8.78 11.77 25.90
C LEU A 64 -8.84 12.48 24.54
N LEU A 65 -10.01 12.97 24.14
CA LEU A 65 -10.19 13.78 22.95
C LEU A 65 -9.49 15.13 23.11
N ASP A 66 -9.69 15.81 24.23
CA ASP A 66 -9.02 17.08 24.55
C ASP A 66 -7.50 16.89 24.57
N ALA A 67 -7.01 15.86 25.24
CA ALA A 67 -5.58 15.54 25.26
C ALA A 67 -5.02 15.27 23.86
N LEU A 68 -5.79 14.64 22.96
CA LEU A 68 -5.42 14.45 21.57
C LEU A 68 -5.35 15.79 20.82
N LEU A 69 -6.38 16.64 20.96
CA LEU A 69 -6.45 17.95 20.31
C LEU A 69 -5.36 18.92 20.77
N ASP A 70 -4.98 18.85 22.04
CA ASP A 70 -3.87 19.62 22.62
C ASP A 70 -2.49 19.13 22.13
N ALA A 71 -2.38 17.84 21.82
CA ALA A 71 -1.15 17.26 21.30
C ALA A 71 -0.99 17.44 19.78
N LEU A 72 -2.08 17.83 19.08
CA LEU A 72 -1.98 18.22 17.68
C LEU A 72 -1.22 19.55 17.59
N PRO A 73 -0.26 19.66 16.66
CA PRO A 73 0.45 20.92 16.46
C PRO A 73 -0.55 22.01 16.04
N ASP A 74 -0.33 23.24 16.51
CA ASP A 74 -1.10 24.43 16.13
C ASP A 74 -0.77 24.87 14.70
N TRP A 75 -1.11 24.02 13.74
CA TRP A 75 -1.02 24.35 12.34
C TRP A 75 -2.28 25.12 11.92
N PRO A 76 -2.16 26.16 11.08
CA PRO A 76 -3.30 26.88 10.52
C PRO A 76 -3.99 26.03 9.45
N ILE A 77 -4.50 24.87 9.85
CA ILE A 77 -5.10 23.87 8.98
C ILE A 77 -6.56 23.73 9.40
N GLU A 78 -7.43 23.92 8.41
CA GLU A 78 -8.88 23.89 8.54
C GLU A 78 -9.38 22.63 9.25
N ILE A 79 -8.76 21.47 9.00
CA ILE A 79 -9.18 20.20 9.62
C ILE A 79 -9.02 20.19 11.14
N THR A 80 -7.96 20.79 11.69
CA THR A 80 -7.75 20.86 13.14
C THR A 80 -8.77 21.79 13.79
N ALA A 81 -9.11 22.90 13.10
CA ALA A 81 -10.17 23.80 13.55
C ALA A 81 -11.55 23.12 13.52
N GLN A 82 -11.84 22.33 12.47
CA GLN A 82 -13.06 21.55 12.36
C GLN A 82 -13.15 20.47 13.46
N LEU A 83 -12.06 19.75 13.75
CA LEU A 83 -11.99 18.79 14.84
C LEU A 83 -12.28 19.44 16.20
N ARG A 84 -11.69 20.61 16.48
CA ARG A 84 -11.94 21.36 17.71
C ARG A 84 -13.39 21.85 17.82
N ARG A 85 -13.98 22.32 16.72
CA ARG A 85 -15.41 22.72 16.67
C ARG A 85 -16.33 21.53 16.90
N ALA A 86 -16.09 20.40 16.25
CA ALA A 86 -16.87 19.19 16.42
C ALA A 86 -16.79 18.68 17.87
N ALA A 87 -15.59 18.67 18.47
CA ALA A 87 -15.40 18.33 19.88
C ALA A 87 -16.15 19.27 20.84
N ALA A 88 -16.30 20.55 20.48
CA ALA A 88 -17.10 21.52 21.22
C ALA A 88 -18.62 21.40 20.99
N GLY A 89 -19.08 20.39 20.23
CA GLY A 89 -20.50 20.13 19.96
C GLY A 89 -21.08 20.83 18.73
N ASP A 90 -20.24 21.40 17.85
CA ASP A 90 -20.70 21.94 16.57
C ASP A 90 -21.13 20.82 15.63
N LYS A 91 -22.45 20.66 15.47
CA LYS A 91 -23.04 19.64 14.62
C LYS A 91 -22.62 19.76 13.15
N ALA A 92 -22.48 20.97 12.62
CA ALA A 92 -22.10 21.14 11.22
C ALA A 92 -20.65 20.69 10.99
N ALA A 93 -19.74 20.97 11.93
CA ALA A 93 -18.37 20.47 11.86
C ALA A 93 -18.32 18.94 12.02
N ALA A 94 -19.15 18.37 12.90
CA ALA A 94 -19.25 16.92 13.08
C ALA A 94 -19.79 16.22 11.81
N ASP A 95 -20.82 16.78 11.16
CA ASP A 95 -21.39 16.25 9.93
C ASP A 95 -20.35 16.28 8.78
N ILE A 96 -19.58 17.36 8.64
CA ILE A 96 -18.48 17.46 7.66
C ILE A 96 -17.43 16.37 7.89
N LEU A 97 -17.00 16.16 9.14
CA LEU A 97 -16.00 15.15 9.48
C LEU A 97 -16.53 13.72 9.28
N ALA A 98 -17.83 13.48 9.55
CA ALA A 98 -18.46 12.19 9.35
C ALA A 98 -18.56 11.79 7.86
N GLU A 99 -18.60 12.78 6.96
CA GLU A 99 -18.57 12.54 5.52
C GLU A 99 -17.15 12.34 4.96
N GLN A 100 -16.11 12.62 5.75
CA GLN A 100 -14.72 12.45 5.31
C GLN A 100 -14.24 11.02 5.42
N GLY A 101 -13.53 10.58 4.38
CA GLY A 101 -12.86 9.28 4.39
C GLY A 101 -11.48 9.33 5.04
N PRO A 102 -10.89 8.17 5.42
CA PRO A 102 -9.56 8.13 6.01
C PRO A 102 -8.47 8.82 5.19
N TRP A 103 -8.49 8.71 3.85
CA TRP A 103 -7.52 9.37 2.98
C TRP A 103 -7.75 10.87 2.87
N GLU A 104 -9.01 11.32 2.81
CA GLU A 104 -9.34 12.74 2.92
C GLU A 104 -8.79 13.35 4.20
N THR A 105 -9.06 12.73 5.35
CA THR A 105 -8.54 13.19 6.64
C THR A 105 -7.01 13.19 6.67
N PHE A 106 -6.39 12.13 6.15
CA PHE A 106 -4.92 12.02 6.09
C PHE A 106 -4.27 13.08 5.20
N TYR A 107 -4.91 13.47 4.11
CA TYR A 107 -4.40 14.53 3.23
C TYR A 107 -4.81 15.93 3.66
N ALA A 108 -5.90 16.08 4.42
CA ALA A 108 -6.36 17.37 4.94
C ALA A 108 -5.36 18.02 5.92
N VAL A 109 -4.48 17.22 6.54
CA VAL A 109 -3.40 17.74 7.40
C VAL A 109 -2.16 18.21 6.63
N ARG A 110 -2.15 18.14 5.29
CA ARG A 110 -1.04 18.64 4.47
C ARG A 110 -1.15 20.14 4.25
N THR A 111 -0.02 20.82 4.28
CA THR A 111 0.12 22.24 3.93
C THR A 111 0.41 22.46 2.44
N GLU A 112 0.90 21.43 1.76
CA GLU A 112 1.22 21.46 0.34
C GLU A 112 0.01 21.07 -0.52
N PRO A 113 -0.10 21.61 -1.75
CA PRO A 113 -1.09 21.14 -2.72
C PRO A 113 -1.01 19.64 -2.94
N LEU A 114 -2.16 19.03 -3.20
CA LEU A 114 -2.19 17.62 -3.55
C LEU A 114 -1.56 17.40 -4.93
N THR A 115 -0.78 16.33 -5.02
CA THR A 115 -0.21 15.88 -6.28
C THR A 115 -1.21 14.96 -6.98
N TYR A 116 -1.05 14.77 -8.29
CA TYR A 116 -1.90 13.90 -9.11
C TYR A 116 -2.14 12.51 -8.48
N SER A 117 -1.10 11.85 -7.94
CA SER A 117 -1.25 10.54 -7.28
C SER A 117 -2.15 10.59 -6.04
N ASN A 118 -2.13 11.69 -5.29
CA ASN A 118 -2.96 11.88 -4.11
C ASN A 118 -4.42 12.15 -4.52
N GLU A 119 -4.62 13.00 -5.54
CA GLU A 119 -5.93 13.29 -6.09
C GLU A 119 -6.61 12.04 -6.66
N TYR A 120 -5.86 11.19 -7.37
CA TYR A 120 -6.37 9.92 -7.85
C TYR A 120 -6.83 9.01 -6.70
N ARG A 121 -6.04 8.92 -5.63
CA ARG A 121 -6.40 8.12 -4.44
C ARG A 121 -7.65 8.67 -3.74
N LEU A 122 -7.80 10.00 -3.66
CA LEU A 122 -9.03 10.62 -3.15
C LEU A 122 -10.23 10.37 -4.05
N ALA A 123 -10.04 10.44 -5.37
CA ALA A 123 -11.10 10.14 -6.33
C ALA A 123 -11.61 8.70 -6.16
N LEU A 124 -10.70 7.75 -5.90
CA LEU A 124 -11.06 6.36 -5.59
C LEU A 124 -11.86 6.25 -4.30
N GLU A 125 -11.41 6.87 -3.21
CA GLU A 125 -12.10 6.84 -1.93
C GLU A 125 -13.54 7.38 -2.08
N ARG A 126 -13.68 8.56 -2.67
CA ARG A 126 -14.99 9.21 -2.92
C ARG A 126 -15.89 8.35 -3.81
N ALA A 127 -15.36 7.86 -4.93
CA ALA A 127 -16.10 7.03 -5.87
C ALA A 127 -16.59 5.72 -5.23
N SER A 128 -15.85 5.18 -4.25
CA SER A 128 -16.17 3.91 -3.60
C SER A 128 -17.30 3.99 -2.57
N ARG A 129 -17.62 5.17 -2.03
CA ARG A 129 -18.60 5.34 -0.93
C ARG A 129 -19.98 4.72 -1.21
N PRO A 130 -20.61 4.91 -2.39
CA PRO A 130 -21.92 4.32 -2.64
C PRO A 130 -21.86 2.79 -2.64
N ALA A 131 -20.81 2.21 -3.24
CA ALA A 131 -20.59 0.77 -3.27
C ALA A 131 -20.29 0.24 -1.86
N GLU A 132 -19.50 0.96 -1.07
CA GLU A 132 -19.20 0.64 0.32
C GLU A 132 -20.46 0.60 1.18
N ALA A 133 -21.34 1.59 1.02
CA ALA A 133 -22.61 1.64 1.72
C ALA A 133 -23.51 0.45 1.36
N ALA A 134 -23.57 0.05 0.08
CA ALA A 134 -24.30 -1.15 -0.35
C ALA A 134 -23.70 -2.43 0.25
N PHE A 135 -22.38 -2.54 0.21
CA PHE A 135 -21.63 -3.67 0.75
C PHE A 135 -21.83 -3.84 2.27
N ARG A 136 -21.78 -2.75 3.04
CA ARG A 136 -22.05 -2.78 4.50
C ARG A 136 -23.47 -3.24 4.85
N ARG A 137 -24.44 -3.06 3.94
CA ARG A 137 -25.80 -3.57 4.09
C ARG A 137 -25.98 -5.02 3.63
N GLY A 138 -24.92 -5.67 3.12
CA GLY A 138 -24.98 -7.00 2.53
C GLY A 138 -25.58 -7.03 1.12
N ASP A 139 -25.79 -5.88 0.48
CA ASP A 139 -26.32 -5.80 -0.88
C ASP A 139 -25.18 -5.89 -1.90
N TYR A 140 -24.63 -7.10 -2.04
CA TYR A 140 -23.49 -7.37 -2.91
C TYR A 140 -23.83 -7.24 -4.40
N GLY A 141 -25.09 -7.44 -4.78
CA GLY A 141 -25.57 -7.24 -6.15
C GLY A 141 -25.54 -5.77 -6.56
N VAL A 142 -26.06 -4.87 -5.70
CA VAL A 142 -25.97 -3.43 -5.95
C VAL A 142 -24.53 -2.94 -5.84
N CYS A 143 -23.74 -3.47 -4.91
CA CYS A 143 -22.30 -3.16 -4.83
C CYS A 143 -21.58 -3.48 -6.15
N ALA A 144 -21.76 -4.70 -6.67
CA ALA A 144 -21.21 -5.13 -7.96
C ALA A 144 -21.62 -4.20 -9.12
N GLN A 145 -22.90 -3.80 -9.18
CA GLN A 145 -23.38 -2.86 -10.18
C GLN A 145 -22.71 -1.48 -10.05
N LEU A 146 -22.64 -0.92 -8.84
CA LEU A 146 -22.04 0.39 -8.58
C LEU A 146 -20.54 0.42 -8.94
N LEU A 147 -19.82 -0.67 -8.67
CA LEU A 147 -18.43 -0.83 -9.08
C LEU A 147 -18.28 -0.85 -10.62
N GLY A 148 -19.16 -1.57 -11.32
CA GLY A 148 -19.09 -1.73 -12.78
C GLY A 148 -19.50 -0.49 -13.59
N VAL A 149 -20.36 0.38 -13.04
CA VAL A 149 -20.83 1.59 -13.75
C VAL A 149 -20.01 2.83 -13.45
N ASN A 150 -19.29 2.87 -12.32
CA ASN A 150 -18.52 4.06 -11.95
C ASN A 150 -17.27 4.21 -12.85
N PRO A 151 -17.07 5.37 -13.51
CA PRO A 151 -15.95 5.57 -14.44
C PRO A 151 -14.55 5.38 -13.84
N VAL A 152 -14.38 5.66 -12.54
CA VAL A 152 -13.11 5.53 -11.83
C VAL A 152 -12.89 4.09 -11.38
N LEU A 153 -13.95 3.40 -10.93
CA LEU A 153 -13.84 2.07 -10.33
C LEU A 153 -13.88 0.93 -11.35
N LYS A 154 -14.59 1.11 -12.48
CA LYS A 154 -14.81 0.04 -13.46
C LYS A 154 -13.53 -0.56 -14.03
N SER A 155 -12.43 0.19 -14.07
CA SER A 155 -11.14 -0.30 -14.57
C SER A 155 -10.38 -1.14 -13.54
N LEU A 156 -10.75 -1.04 -12.25
CA LEU A 156 -10.12 -1.74 -11.14
C LEU A 156 -10.78 -3.07 -10.81
N VAL A 157 -11.97 -3.30 -11.35
CA VAL A 157 -12.70 -4.56 -11.25
C VAL A 157 -12.78 -5.19 -12.63
N TRP A 158 -12.72 -6.52 -12.70
CA TRP A 158 -12.92 -7.29 -13.92
C TRP A 158 -14.19 -8.13 -13.79
N ASP A 159 -14.74 -8.58 -14.92
CA ASP A 159 -16.04 -9.27 -14.96
C ASP A 159 -16.15 -10.40 -13.94
N ASP A 160 -15.09 -11.19 -13.81
CA ASP A 160 -15.08 -12.28 -12.86
C ASP A 160 -15.12 -11.80 -11.39
N ALA A 161 -14.44 -10.70 -11.05
CA ALA A 161 -14.50 -10.13 -9.70
C ALA A 161 -15.93 -9.68 -9.35
N VAL A 162 -16.60 -9.03 -10.31
CA VAL A 162 -17.98 -8.57 -10.16
C VAL A 162 -18.93 -9.76 -10.00
N GLN A 163 -18.74 -10.83 -10.79
CA GLN A 163 -19.49 -12.08 -10.64
C GLN A 163 -19.21 -12.77 -9.29
N ALA A 164 -17.96 -12.79 -8.84
CA ALA A 164 -17.57 -13.38 -7.56
C ALA A 164 -18.28 -12.69 -6.40
N LEU A 165 -18.34 -11.36 -6.43
CA LEU A 165 -19.03 -10.57 -5.42
C LEU A 165 -20.52 -10.94 -5.30
N THR A 166 -21.19 -11.25 -6.41
CA THR A 166 -22.60 -11.69 -6.39
C THR A 166 -22.81 -13.10 -5.85
N ARG A 167 -21.73 -13.87 -5.68
CA ARG A 167 -21.75 -15.29 -5.27
C ARG A 167 -21.09 -15.54 -3.92
N VAL A 168 -20.69 -14.47 -3.21
CA VAL A 168 -20.11 -14.52 -1.87
C VAL A 168 -21.01 -15.31 -0.93
N LYS A 169 -20.43 -16.26 -0.19
CA LYS A 169 -21.17 -17.11 0.77
C LYS A 169 -20.79 -16.87 2.21
N ASP A 170 -19.59 -16.39 2.48
CA ASP A 170 -19.06 -16.19 3.82
C ASP A 170 -18.11 -14.98 3.91
N ASP A 171 -17.69 -14.66 5.13
CA ASP A 171 -16.79 -13.54 5.41
C ASP A 171 -15.39 -13.73 4.81
N GLU A 172 -14.96 -14.97 4.53
CA GLU A 172 -13.65 -15.23 3.93
C GLU A 172 -13.63 -14.85 2.46
N ASP A 173 -14.70 -15.17 1.71
CA ASP A 173 -14.93 -14.73 0.34
C ASP A 173 -14.93 -13.19 0.23
N ILE A 174 -15.53 -12.51 1.21
CA ILE A 174 -15.57 -11.06 1.28
C ILE A 174 -14.14 -10.49 1.42
N LEU A 175 -13.41 -10.98 2.42
CA LEU A 175 -12.04 -10.54 2.68
C LEU A 175 -11.11 -10.84 1.49
N ALA A 176 -11.34 -11.96 0.81
CA ALA A 176 -10.63 -12.34 -0.41
C ALA A 176 -10.84 -11.31 -1.51
N PHE A 177 -12.11 -11.03 -1.80
CA PHE A 177 -12.50 -10.09 -2.83
C PHE A 177 -11.89 -8.71 -2.56
N GLN A 178 -12.06 -8.18 -1.35
CA GLN A 178 -11.53 -6.87 -0.97
C GLN A 178 -10.02 -6.81 -1.14
N PHE A 179 -9.29 -7.85 -0.71
CA PHE A 179 -7.84 -7.85 -0.80
C PHE A 179 -7.34 -7.91 -2.26
N ILE A 180 -7.97 -8.71 -3.12
CA ILE A 180 -7.54 -8.85 -4.53
C ILE A 180 -7.82 -7.55 -5.30
N VAL A 181 -8.97 -6.91 -5.06
CA VAL A 181 -9.24 -5.59 -5.64
C VAL A 181 -8.27 -4.55 -5.08
N ALA A 182 -7.95 -4.62 -3.77
CA ALA A 182 -6.96 -3.73 -3.16
C ALA A 182 -5.57 -3.85 -3.80
N MET A 183 -5.16 -5.05 -4.20
CA MET A 183 -3.90 -5.23 -4.94
C MET A 183 -3.91 -4.47 -6.26
N GLU A 184 -5.00 -4.57 -7.02
CA GLU A 184 -5.16 -3.87 -8.30
C GLU A 184 -5.15 -2.35 -8.12
N VAL A 185 -5.84 -1.88 -7.08
CA VAL A 185 -5.89 -0.47 -6.68
C VAL A 185 -4.53 0.08 -6.30
N GLU A 186 -3.78 -0.62 -5.45
CA GLU A 186 -2.46 -0.18 -5.01
C GLU A 186 -1.43 -0.24 -6.14
N LEU A 187 -1.53 -1.19 -7.07
CA LEU A 187 -0.70 -1.22 -8.27
C LEU A 187 -1.01 -0.04 -9.20
N SER A 188 -2.28 0.31 -9.37
CA SER A 188 -2.72 1.50 -10.11
C SER A 188 -2.20 2.79 -9.47
N CYS A 189 -2.34 2.94 -8.14
CA CYS A 189 -1.80 4.09 -7.41
C CYS A 189 -0.27 4.21 -7.55
N LEU A 190 0.45 3.08 -7.54
CA LEU A 190 1.89 3.06 -7.77
C LEU A 190 2.25 3.55 -9.17
N ALA A 191 1.50 3.14 -10.19
CA ALA A 191 1.68 3.60 -11.56
C ALA A 191 1.33 5.09 -11.73
N ALA A 192 0.30 5.59 -11.02
CA ALA A 192 -0.03 7.01 -10.98
C ALA A 192 1.12 7.85 -10.42
N LEU A 193 1.77 7.37 -9.35
CA LEU A 193 2.96 7.99 -8.80
C LEU A 193 4.13 7.95 -9.79
N ASP A 194 4.38 6.82 -10.47
CA ASP A 194 5.46 6.71 -11.46
C ASP A 194 5.30 7.73 -12.59
N VAL A 195 4.09 7.81 -13.15
CA VAL A 195 3.77 8.79 -14.19
C VAL A 195 4.02 10.21 -13.70
N GLN A 196 3.59 10.54 -12.48
CA GLN A 196 3.82 11.86 -11.87
C GLN A 196 5.30 12.19 -11.73
N LEU A 197 6.12 11.22 -11.30
CA LEU A 197 7.57 11.40 -11.17
C LEU A 197 8.25 11.50 -12.54
N GLY A 198 7.76 10.80 -13.55
CA GLY A 198 8.32 10.80 -14.92
C GLY A 198 7.96 12.02 -15.78
N VAL A 199 6.96 12.82 -15.39
CA VAL A 199 6.56 14.04 -16.14
C VAL A 199 7.70 15.07 -16.21
N SER A 200 8.58 15.14 -15.20
CA SER A 200 9.66 16.12 -15.17
C SER A 200 10.88 15.77 -16.04
N ASP A 201 11.10 14.47 -16.35
CA ASP A 201 12.44 14.00 -16.72
C ASP A 201 12.58 13.46 -18.16
N GLN A 202 11.56 13.60 -19.03
CA GLN A 202 11.53 12.98 -20.37
C GLN A 202 11.79 11.45 -20.35
N VAL A 203 11.54 10.80 -19.22
CA VAL A 203 11.77 9.38 -19.02
C VAL A 203 10.74 8.60 -19.84
N LYS A 204 11.20 7.87 -20.86
CA LYS A 204 10.33 7.07 -21.74
C LYS A 204 9.85 5.76 -21.09
N GLU A 205 10.58 5.26 -20.09
CA GLU A 205 10.34 3.96 -19.47
C GLU A 205 9.90 4.11 -18.00
N PRO A 206 8.92 3.34 -17.51
CA PRO A 206 8.46 3.47 -16.12
C PRO A 206 9.59 3.19 -15.11
N ILE A 207 9.77 4.06 -14.12
CA ILE A 207 10.87 3.97 -13.15
C ILE A 207 10.78 2.67 -12.34
N PHE A 208 9.57 2.35 -11.85
CA PHE A 208 9.30 1.20 -11.01
C PHE A 208 9.26 -0.13 -11.77
N SER A 209 9.39 -0.12 -13.10
CA SER A 209 9.52 -1.34 -13.91
C SER A 209 10.73 -2.19 -13.48
N ALA A 210 11.79 -1.55 -12.96
CA ALA A 210 12.97 -2.21 -12.40
C ALA A 210 12.67 -3.14 -11.20
N LEU A 211 11.52 -2.98 -10.55
CA LEU A 211 11.08 -3.79 -9.41
C LEU A 211 10.12 -4.91 -9.80
N LEU A 212 9.69 -4.93 -11.06
CA LEU A 212 8.83 -5.97 -11.58
C LEU A 212 9.66 -7.18 -11.95
N GLN A 213 9.15 -8.35 -11.62
CA GLN A 213 9.84 -9.58 -11.93
C GLN A 213 10.02 -9.74 -13.45
N ASP A 214 11.16 -10.28 -13.87
CA ASP A 214 11.46 -10.68 -15.25
C ASP A 214 11.28 -12.21 -15.41
N PRO A 215 10.74 -12.73 -16.54
CA PRO A 215 10.75 -14.17 -16.85
C PRO A 215 12.13 -14.84 -16.77
N GLU A 216 13.22 -14.12 -17.03
CA GLU A 216 14.61 -14.62 -16.88
C GLU A 216 14.99 -14.84 -15.41
N HIS A 217 14.31 -14.15 -14.49
CA HIS A 217 14.61 -14.18 -13.06
C HIS A 217 13.35 -14.47 -12.22
N PRO A 218 12.69 -15.64 -12.43
CA PRO A 218 11.38 -15.98 -11.85
C PRO A 218 11.41 -16.20 -10.33
N ASN A 219 12.59 -16.14 -9.71
CA ASN A 219 12.76 -16.27 -8.27
C ASN A 219 13.11 -14.96 -7.56
N ARG A 220 13.29 -13.85 -8.28
CA ARG A 220 13.60 -12.55 -7.66
C ARG A 220 12.32 -11.80 -7.31
N ASN A 221 12.23 -11.41 -6.04
CA ASN A 221 11.17 -10.56 -5.51
C ASN A 221 11.58 -9.07 -5.59
N PRO A 222 10.66 -8.11 -5.34
CA PRO A 222 10.97 -6.68 -5.44
C PRO A 222 12.18 -6.25 -4.58
N PRO A 223 12.35 -6.71 -3.31
CA PRO A 223 13.56 -6.40 -2.54
C PRO A 223 14.88 -6.85 -3.18
N ALA A 224 14.91 -8.04 -3.78
CA ALA A 224 16.10 -8.55 -4.47
C ALA A 224 16.40 -7.72 -5.73
N LEU A 225 15.36 -7.33 -6.47
CA LEU A 225 15.47 -6.50 -7.68
C LEU A 225 15.96 -5.09 -7.35
N PHE A 226 15.43 -4.49 -6.28
CA PHE A 226 15.90 -3.21 -5.77
C PHE A 226 17.38 -3.24 -5.40
N PHE A 227 17.81 -4.28 -4.66
CA PHE A 227 19.21 -4.40 -4.28
C PHE A 227 20.13 -4.67 -5.50
N GLN A 228 19.63 -5.39 -6.51
CA GLN A 228 20.32 -5.54 -7.79
C GLN A 228 20.46 -4.20 -8.51
N TRP A 229 19.40 -3.40 -8.57
CA TRP A 229 19.42 -2.07 -9.17
C TRP A 229 20.42 -1.16 -8.43
N LEU A 230 20.43 -1.14 -7.10
CA LEU A 230 21.41 -0.37 -6.30
C LEU A 230 22.86 -0.75 -6.64
N ARG A 231 23.14 -2.04 -6.82
CA ARG A 231 24.48 -2.51 -7.22
C ARG A 231 24.89 -2.00 -8.60
N GLN A 232 23.95 -1.99 -9.53
CA GLN A 232 24.18 -1.47 -10.88
C GLN A 232 24.42 0.05 -10.83
N ALA A 233 23.57 0.80 -10.11
CA ALA A 233 23.68 2.26 -9.98
C ALA A 233 24.98 2.70 -9.27
N THR A 234 25.44 1.96 -8.27
CA THR A 234 26.70 2.24 -7.57
C THR A 234 27.95 1.81 -8.34
N GLY A 235 27.81 1.01 -9.39
CA GLY A 235 28.93 0.41 -10.12
C GLY A 235 29.70 -0.66 -9.34
N LEU A 236 29.18 -1.10 -8.19
CA LEU A 236 29.84 -2.08 -7.31
C LEU A 236 29.42 -3.50 -7.73
N SER A 237 30.38 -4.20 -8.33
CA SER A 237 30.19 -5.48 -8.99
C SER A 237 30.04 -6.64 -8.01
N THR A 238 30.55 -6.53 -6.77
CA THR A 238 30.46 -7.61 -5.76
C THR A 238 29.94 -7.13 -4.40
N LEU A 239 29.41 -8.05 -3.59
CA LEU A 239 29.01 -7.73 -2.21
C LEU A 239 30.21 -7.34 -1.34
N ALA A 240 31.38 -7.91 -1.60
CA ALA A 240 32.61 -7.59 -0.89
C ALA A 240 33.06 -6.14 -1.15
N GLU A 241 32.86 -5.63 -2.37
CA GLU A 241 33.13 -4.23 -2.70
C GLU A 241 32.21 -3.27 -1.93
N ILE A 242 30.92 -3.59 -1.82
CA ILE A 242 29.95 -2.81 -1.03
C ILE A 242 30.35 -2.82 0.46
N GLU A 243 30.67 -3.99 1.01
CA GLU A 243 31.14 -4.14 2.39
C GLU A 243 32.40 -3.32 2.66
N ALA A 244 33.39 -3.39 1.77
CA ALA A 244 34.62 -2.63 1.88
C ALA A 244 34.34 -1.12 1.83
N ARG A 245 33.47 -0.66 0.92
CA ARG A 245 33.13 0.75 0.79
C ARG A 245 32.39 1.30 2.01
N LEU A 246 31.45 0.53 2.55
CA LEU A 246 30.72 0.88 3.77
C LEU A 246 31.63 0.89 5.01
N SER A 247 32.60 -0.02 5.07
CA SER A 247 33.61 -0.04 6.13
C SER A 247 34.53 1.17 6.08
N LEU A 248 34.93 1.62 4.88
CA LEU A 248 35.76 2.83 4.70
C LEU A 248 35.06 4.11 5.18
N VAL A 249 33.73 4.18 5.09
CA VAL A 249 32.93 5.31 5.61
C VAL A 249 32.52 5.11 7.08
N GLY A 250 33.16 4.17 7.79
CA GLY A 250 32.99 3.96 9.23
C GLY A 250 31.73 3.20 9.63
N THR A 251 31.00 2.58 8.69
CA THR A 251 29.80 1.79 8.99
C THR A 251 29.97 0.35 8.49
N PRO A 252 30.63 -0.53 9.26
CA PRO A 252 30.81 -1.93 8.86
C PRO A 252 29.46 -2.63 8.78
N VAL A 253 29.20 -3.31 7.66
CA VAL A 253 28.04 -4.17 7.46
C VAL A 253 28.51 -5.60 7.25
N HIS A 254 27.90 -6.57 7.92
CA HIS A 254 28.26 -7.96 7.71
C HIS A 254 27.84 -8.44 6.32
N LEU A 255 28.72 -9.20 5.65
CA LEU A 255 28.42 -9.85 4.37
C LEU A 255 27.13 -10.69 4.38
N VAL A 256 26.75 -11.28 5.52
CA VAL A 256 25.48 -12.02 5.66
C VAL A 256 24.27 -11.11 5.45
N THR A 257 24.29 -9.89 5.98
CA THR A 257 23.24 -8.89 5.79
C THR A 257 23.11 -8.51 4.31
N LEU A 258 24.23 -8.28 3.63
CA LEU A 258 24.24 -7.99 2.19
C LEU A 258 23.70 -9.17 1.36
N LYS A 259 24.02 -10.41 1.74
CA LYS A 259 23.45 -11.62 1.11
C LYS A 259 21.93 -11.70 1.32
N ASN A 260 21.42 -11.35 2.49
CA ASN A 260 19.99 -11.34 2.78
C ASN A 260 19.25 -10.29 1.95
N TRP A 261 19.83 -9.10 1.78
CA TRP A 261 19.28 -8.06 0.90
C TRP A 261 19.31 -8.50 -0.56
N SER A 262 20.44 -9.05 -1.03
CA SER A 262 20.58 -9.54 -2.41
C SER A 262 19.62 -10.68 -2.75
N ARG A 263 19.23 -11.50 -1.77
CA ARG A 263 18.24 -12.57 -1.94
C ARG A 263 16.80 -12.09 -1.71
N GLY A 264 16.63 -10.84 -1.31
CA GLY A 264 15.35 -10.24 -0.97
C GLY A 264 14.66 -10.87 0.26
N GLN A 265 15.44 -11.46 1.16
CA GLN A 265 14.94 -12.00 2.43
C GLN A 265 14.71 -10.90 3.47
N GLN A 266 15.40 -9.76 3.31
CA GLN A 266 15.28 -8.57 4.14
C GLN A 266 15.33 -7.34 3.25
N ILE A 267 14.62 -6.29 3.67
CA ILE A 267 14.70 -4.95 3.07
C ILE A 267 15.63 -4.13 3.97
N PRO A 268 16.61 -3.37 3.42
CA PRO A 268 17.41 -2.47 4.24
C PRO A 268 16.51 -1.48 5.00
N ILE A 269 16.78 -1.26 6.29
CA ILE A 269 16.12 -0.17 7.02
C ILE A 269 16.58 1.19 6.47
N PHE A 270 15.82 2.24 6.75
CA PHE A 270 16.07 3.56 6.19
C PHE A 270 17.50 4.09 6.48
N ALA A 271 18.06 3.80 7.67
CA ALA A 271 19.44 4.16 7.99
C ALA A 271 20.47 3.52 7.02
N TRP A 272 20.29 2.24 6.68
CA TRP A 272 21.15 1.55 5.70
C TRP A 272 20.90 2.04 4.28
N LEU A 273 19.65 2.35 3.93
CA LEU A 273 19.33 2.95 2.63
C LEU A 273 20.14 4.23 2.42
N ARG A 274 20.14 5.17 3.38
CA ARG A 274 20.88 6.44 3.25
C ARG A 274 22.36 6.22 2.96
N LEU A 275 22.98 5.22 3.58
CA LEU A 275 24.37 4.88 3.35
C LEU A 275 24.59 4.30 1.95
N LEU A 276 23.72 3.39 1.50
CA LEU A 276 23.78 2.79 0.17
C LEU A 276 23.53 3.84 -0.94
N VAL A 277 22.58 4.73 -0.73
CA VAL A 277 22.26 5.85 -1.63
C VAL A 277 23.44 6.80 -1.75
N ALA A 278 24.14 7.10 -0.65
CA ALA A 278 25.34 7.92 -0.67
C ALA A 278 26.48 7.35 -1.54
N LEU A 279 26.46 6.04 -1.84
CA LEU A 279 27.42 5.41 -2.76
C LEU A 279 27.08 5.65 -4.24
N CYS A 280 25.86 6.11 -4.56
CA CYS A 280 25.46 6.38 -5.94
C CYS A 280 26.22 7.63 -6.46
N PRO A 281 26.74 7.57 -7.70
CA PRO A 281 27.69 8.57 -8.22
C PRO A 281 27.03 9.90 -8.60
N ASN A 282 25.74 9.90 -8.94
CA ASN A 282 25.00 11.09 -9.35
C ASN A 282 23.71 11.28 -8.54
N GLU A 283 23.14 12.49 -8.59
CA GLU A 283 21.96 12.86 -7.80
C GLU A 283 20.67 12.21 -8.31
N ALA A 284 20.57 11.98 -9.63
CA ALA A 284 19.40 11.32 -10.22
C ALA A 284 19.24 9.88 -9.68
N ASP A 285 20.32 9.10 -9.66
CA ASP A 285 20.33 7.75 -9.09
C ASP A 285 20.00 7.78 -7.59
N ARG A 286 20.44 8.81 -6.86
CA ARG A 286 20.09 8.94 -5.43
C ARG A 286 18.60 9.14 -5.23
N GLN A 287 18.01 10.04 -6.01
CA GLN A 287 16.57 10.29 -5.98
C GLN A 287 15.77 9.06 -6.40
N TRP A 288 16.18 8.39 -7.49
CA TRP A 288 15.54 7.16 -7.96
C TRP A 288 15.62 6.04 -6.92
N ALA A 289 16.74 5.91 -6.21
CA ALA A 289 16.90 4.93 -5.15
C ALA A 289 15.88 5.12 -4.03
N GLU A 290 15.58 6.37 -3.65
CA GLU A 290 14.55 6.67 -2.65
C GLU A 290 13.15 6.31 -3.14
N TRP A 291 12.81 6.64 -4.39
CA TRP A 291 11.52 6.28 -4.98
C TRP A 291 11.35 4.76 -5.09
N LEU A 292 12.37 4.07 -5.61
CA LEU A 292 12.38 2.61 -5.74
C LEU A 292 12.32 1.92 -4.37
N TYR A 293 12.93 2.49 -3.34
CA TYR A 293 12.84 1.95 -1.98
C TYR A 293 11.39 1.90 -1.48
N TRP A 294 10.64 2.99 -1.68
CA TRP A 294 9.23 3.05 -1.29
C TRP A 294 8.36 2.08 -2.09
N ALA A 295 8.53 2.07 -3.41
CA ALA A 295 7.84 1.15 -4.29
C ALA A 295 8.14 -0.33 -3.93
N THR A 296 9.38 -0.63 -3.57
CA THR A 296 9.81 -1.97 -3.13
C THR A 296 9.05 -2.44 -1.90
N LYS A 297 8.86 -1.57 -0.90
CA LYS A 297 8.10 -1.90 0.31
C LYS A 297 6.65 -2.21 -0.01
N LEU A 298 6.01 -1.40 -0.85
CA LEU A 298 4.63 -1.61 -1.27
C LEU A 298 4.47 -2.90 -2.07
N LEU A 299 5.29 -3.12 -3.11
CA LEU A 299 5.22 -4.34 -3.92
C LEU A 299 5.53 -5.59 -3.09
N ASN A 300 6.47 -5.51 -2.14
CA ASN A 300 6.73 -6.61 -1.21
C ASN A 300 5.54 -6.85 -0.27
N LEU A 301 4.86 -5.80 0.22
CA LEU A 301 3.62 -5.92 1.00
C LEU A 301 2.56 -6.70 0.21
N LEU A 302 2.26 -6.26 -1.02
CA LEU A 302 1.27 -6.88 -1.89
C LEU A 302 1.63 -8.35 -2.18
N GLY A 303 2.89 -8.62 -2.51
CA GLY A 303 3.37 -9.99 -2.77
C GLY A 303 3.33 -10.90 -1.55
N HIS A 304 3.69 -10.38 -0.37
CA HIS A 304 3.65 -11.13 0.88
C HIS A 304 2.22 -11.55 1.24
N TYR A 305 1.27 -10.61 1.23
CA TYR A 305 -0.09 -10.90 1.64
C TYR A 305 -0.87 -11.69 0.59
N SER A 306 -0.67 -11.43 -0.70
CA SER A 306 -1.30 -12.24 -1.76
C SER A 306 -0.87 -13.71 -1.70
N THR A 307 0.42 -13.98 -1.56
CA THR A 307 0.92 -15.36 -1.43
C THR A 307 0.37 -16.04 -0.17
N ARG A 308 0.24 -15.30 0.93
CA ARG A 308 -0.34 -15.83 2.18
C ARG A 308 -1.84 -16.11 2.01
N PHE A 309 -2.56 -15.20 1.36
CA PHE A 309 -3.99 -15.31 1.14
C PHE A 309 -4.31 -16.50 0.24
N VAL A 310 -3.67 -16.57 -0.94
CA VAL A 310 -3.79 -17.68 -1.89
C VAL A 310 -3.44 -19.03 -1.23
N LYS A 311 -2.38 -19.10 -0.42
CA LYS A 311 -2.02 -20.36 0.27
C LYS A 311 -3.04 -20.80 1.32
N LEU A 312 -3.67 -19.85 2.02
CA LEU A 312 -4.69 -20.17 3.01
C LEU A 312 -5.95 -20.70 2.29
N THR A 313 -6.39 -20.00 1.25
CA THR A 313 -7.59 -20.37 0.50
C THR A 313 -7.40 -21.65 -0.31
N GLN A 314 -6.22 -21.89 -0.90
CA GLN A 314 -5.91 -23.15 -1.59
C GLN A 314 -5.95 -24.36 -0.66
N ARG A 315 -5.49 -24.22 0.59
CA ARG A 315 -5.54 -25.31 1.58
C ARG A 315 -6.98 -25.64 1.95
N GLN A 316 -7.78 -24.63 2.26
CA GLN A 316 -9.21 -24.81 2.57
C GLN A 316 -9.96 -25.43 1.39
N PHE A 317 -9.69 -24.98 0.15
CA PHE A 317 -10.30 -25.54 -1.04
C PHE A 317 -9.89 -26.99 -1.30
N ALA A 318 -8.61 -27.33 -1.13
CA ALA A 318 -8.11 -28.70 -1.28
C ALA A 318 -8.70 -29.66 -0.23
N GLU A 319 -8.99 -29.17 0.98
CA GLU A 319 -9.68 -29.93 2.03
C GLU A 319 -11.18 -30.11 1.73
N ALA A 320 -11.81 -29.13 1.07
CA ALA A 320 -13.25 -29.12 0.81
C ALA A 320 -13.70 -29.81 -0.50
N THR A 321 -12.79 -30.06 -1.46
CA THR A 321 -13.19 -30.38 -2.85
C THR A 321 -12.49 -31.61 -3.43
N HIS A 322 -13.25 -32.46 -4.14
CA HIS A 322 -12.71 -33.62 -4.88
C HIS A 322 -11.86 -33.20 -6.10
N PRO A 323 -10.89 -34.03 -6.55
CA PRO A 323 -9.95 -33.70 -7.64
C PRO A 323 -10.59 -33.30 -8.98
N ALA A 324 -11.85 -33.66 -9.22
CA ALA A 324 -12.58 -33.32 -10.45
C ALA A 324 -13.06 -31.85 -10.51
N ALA A 325 -12.93 -31.07 -9.43
CA ALA A 325 -13.41 -29.68 -9.35
C ALA A 325 -12.38 -28.62 -9.79
N GLU A 326 -11.16 -29.02 -10.20
CA GLU A 326 -10.10 -28.10 -10.66
C GLU A 326 -10.54 -27.20 -11.85
N GLN A 327 -11.58 -27.59 -12.59
CA GLN A 327 -12.10 -26.80 -13.71
C GLN A 327 -12.85 -25.53 -13.29
N HIS A 328 -13.24 -25.39 -12.02
CA HIS A 328 -13.99 -24.24 -11.48
C HIS A 328 -13.30 -23.65 -10.25
N GLU A 329 -11.98 -23.49 -10.33
CA GLU A 329 -11.18 -22.88 -9.27
C GLU A 329 -11.70 -21.46 -8.93
N PRO A 330 -12.04 -21.16 -7.66
CA PRO A 330 -12.48 -19.83 -7.27
C PRO A 330 -11.44 -18.76 -7.61
N LEU A 331 -11.89 -17.58 -8.01
CA LEU A 331 -11.02 -16.50 -8.49
C LEU A 331 -9.99 -16.05 -7.46
N TRP A 332 -10.31 -16.19 -6.18
CA TRP A 332 -9.41 -15.83 -5.10
C TRP A 332 -8.31 -16.84 -4.80
N LEU A 333 -8.30 -17.97 -5.50
CA LEU A 333 -7.13 -18.85 -5.60
C LEU A 333 -6.11 -18.35 -6.63
N ARG A 334 -6.47 -17.29 -7.39
CA ARG A 334 -5.66 -16.68 -8.44
C ARG A 334 -5.41 -15.21 -8.14
N PHE A 335 -4.44 -14.63 -8.85
CA PHE A 335 -4.21 -13.18 -8.84
C PHE A 335 -5.30 -12.46 -9.66
N PRO A 336 -5.47 -11.12 -9.51
CA PRO A 336 -6.43 -10.35 -10.30
C PRO A 336 -6.32 -10.69 -11.80
N HIS A 337 -7.41 -10.68 -12.56
CA HIS A 337 -7.42 -11.07 -13.98
C HIS A 337 -6.91 -12.50 -14.28
N ARG A 338 -7.03 -13.43 -13.31
CA ARG A 338 -6.67 -14.85 -13.44
C ARG A 338 -5.18 -15.13 -13.69
N TYR A 339 -4.29 -14.20 -13.38
CA TYR A 339 -2.85 -14.48 -13.42
C TYR A 339 -2.48 -15.57 -12.40
N SER A 340 -1.49 -16.39 -12.75
CA SER A 340 -1.02 -17.52 -11.95
C SER A 340 -0.04 -17.13 -10.85
N THR A 341 0.70 -16.04 -11.03
CA THR A 341 1.72 -15.61 -10.08
C THR A 341 1.69 -14.10 -9.86
N PHE A 342 2.22 -13.66 -8.72
CA PHE A 342 2.40 -12.24 -8.43
C PHE A 342 3.22 -11.53 -9.51
N GLY A 343 4.29 -12.17 -9.98
CA GLY A 343 5.19 -11.60 -10.99
C GLY A 343 4.49 -11.40 -12.32
N ASP A 344 3.71 -12.38 -12.77
CA ASP A 344 2.97 -12.29 -14.04
C ASP A 344 1.86 -11.25 -13.96
N TRP A 345 1.13 -11.20 -12.84
CA TRP A 345 0.11 -10.19 -12.59
C TRP A 345 0.71 -8.78 -12.62
N ALA A 346 1.74 -8.53 -11.81
CA ALA A 346 2.34 -7.20 -11.71
C ALA A 346 2.93 -6.76 -13.06
N ARG A 347 3.65 -7.65 -13.77
CA ARG A 347 4.22 -7.37 -15.09
C ARG A 347 3.16 -7.13 -16.16
N GLY A 348 2.05 -7.85 -16.12
CA GLY A 348 0.95 -7.70 -17.09
C GLY A 348 0.10 -6.46 -16.84
N ARG A 349 -0.19 -6.13 -15.57
CA ARG A 349 -1.13 -5.07 -15.19
C ARG A 349 -0.46 -3.72 -14.99
N TYR A 350 0.78 -3.67 -14.52
CA TYR A 350 1.45 -2.40 -14.26
C TYR A 350 1.60 -1.52 -15.54
N PRO A 351 2.04 -2.03 -16.71
CA PRO A 351 2.14 -1.21 -17.92
C PRO A 351 0.79 -0.67 -18.42
N HIS A 352 -0.29 -1.43 -18.20
CA HIS A 352 -1.64 -0.98 -18.48
C HIS A 352 -2.00 0.24 -17.62
N TRP A 353 -1.76 0.18 -16.30
CA TRP A 353 -2.01 1.29 -15.39
C TRP A 353 -1.12 2.50 -15.69
N PHE A 354 0.15 2.28 -16.00
CA PHE A 354 1.05 3.35 -16.40
C PHE A 354 0.50 4.10 -17.63
N THR A 355 0.06 3.37 -18.66
CA THR A 355 -0.56 3.97 -19.85
C THR A 355 -1.86 4.70 -19.52
N TYR A 356 -2.71 4.10 -18.67
CA TYR A 356 -3.97 4.69 -18.20
C TYR A 356 -3.75 6.04 -17.51
N HIS A 357 -2.75 6.13 -16.63
CA HIS A 357 -2.43 7.34 -15.89
C HIS A 357 -1.70 8.37 -16.74
N ARG A 358 -0.81 7.94 -17.64
CA ARG A 358 -0.10 8.83 -18.55
C ARG A 358 -1.05 9.62 -19.46
N ALA A 359 -2.13 8.98 -19.90
CA ALA A 359 -3.17 9.64 -20.69
C ALA A 359 -4.03 10.64 -19.89
N ARG A 360 -3.95 10.66 -18.55
CA ARG A 360 -4.78 11.49 -17.68
C ARG A 360 -4.02 12.60 -16.97
N ILE A 361 -2.73 12.40 -16.68
CA ILE A 361 -1.92 13.46 -16.10
C ILE A 361 -1.66 14.60 -17.09
N THR A 362 -1.73 14.32 -18.40
CA THR A 362 -1.58 15.34 -19.44
C THR A 362 -2.80 16.26 -19.57
N ASP A 363 -3.94 15.81 -19.04
CA ASP A 363 -5.22 16.53 -19.04
C ASP A 363 -5.49 17.24 -17.71
N ALA A 364 -4.58 17.10 -16.72
CA ALA A 364 -4.61 17.73 -15.40
C ALA A 364 -3.58 18.86 -15.33
#